data_AF-A0AA86VC21-F1
#
_entry.id   AF-A0AA86VC21-F1
#
_cell.length_a   1.000
_cell.length_b   1.000
_cell.length_c   1.000
_cell.angle_alpha   90.00
_cell.angle_beta   90.00
_cell.angle_gamma   90.00
#
_symmetry.space_group_name_H-M   'P 1'
#
loop_
_entity.id
_entity.type
_entity.pdbx_description
1 polymer ?
#
loop_
_entity_poly.entity_id
_entity_poly.type
_entity_poly.pdbx_seq_one_letter_code
_entity_poly.pdbx_strand_id
1 'polypeptide(L)'
;MESLLTIVKSFFSNIFFRFTRRDTLLILDRYHWNGKIYDHDLFLLDVKGKKLKPLNVPKVTDSDIGFKMVGSCNGLLCVIHYSLDPNSTIFLWNPATEQTKRIMEPQNALLPYMVPPHCLIGFYFNKSDSDYQVLRVHSFENTNNEMCLGDSLTKTCAIRVERYSLCKGLWREINFCDNQCVTVNGCLFWTENSVTLRETLFWVAMEVSDKVSNELIISFNACHDILSKIELPPLITDYLEVYKKLAVYKDLVAVIICLETKSMSQCLDLWVFYDEYEGVECWCKLHTIGMFSRLERPVGILKNEILMSTDKVIHSDRGTIAFLPEDDTGVDFFYNLFNYVENSLFDGNVVVEEDDPLES
;
A
#
# COMPACT_ATOMS: atom_id res chain seq x y z
N MET A 1 1.38 -3.31 -37.22
CA MET A 1 2.80 -2.93 -37.06
C MET A 1 2.93 -1.48 -37.49
N GLU A 2 3.50 -0.62 -36.63
CA GLU A 2 3.91 0.78 -36.86
C GLU A 2 2.95 1.98 -36.68
N SER A 3 1.92 1.93 -35.83
CA SER A 3 1.25 3.22 -35.46
C SER A 3 0.74 3.41 -34.03
N LEU A 4 1.10 2.52 -33.09
CA LEU A 4 0.72 2.66 -31.67
C LEU A 4 1.88 3.08 -30.75
N LEU A 5 3.09 3.29 -31.30
CA LEU A 5 4.30 3.61 -30.53
C LEU A 5 4.62 5.12 -30.45
N THR A 6 3.78 6.01 -31.00
CA THR A 6 4.18 7.39 -31.32
C THR A 6 3.54 8.49 -30.46
N ILE A 7 2.73 8.17 -29.45
CA ILE A 7 2.11 9.18 -28.55
C ILE A 7 2.59 8.99 -27.11
N VAL A 8 3.90 8.97 -26.90
CA VAL A 8 4.54 9.19 -25.58
C VAL A 8 5.36 10.49 -25.61
N LYS A 9 5.16 11.33 -26.64
CA LYS A 9 5.95 12.55 -26.82
C LYS A 9 5.43 13.69 -25.95
N SER A 10 6.22 13.95 -24.91
CA SER A 10 6.61 15.30 -24.48
C SER A 10 5.55 16.14 -23.77
N PHE A 11 5.34 15.90 -22.47
CA PHE A 11 4.93 16.94 -21.52
C PHE A 11 5.69 16.82 -20.20
N PHE A 12 7.02 16.92 -20.25
CA PHE A 12 7.86 17.03 -19.05
C PHE A 12 8.34 18.48 -18.90
N SER A 13 7.40 19.39 -18.59
CA SER A 13 7.72 20.82 -18.43
C SER A 13 8.58 21.09 -17.16
N ASN A 14 9.17 22.29 -17.13
CA ASN A 14 10.37 22.75 -16.40
C ASN A 14 10.39 22.67 -14.85
N ILE A 15 9.62 21.80 -14.20
CA ILE A 15 9.54 21.68 -12.72
C ILE A 15 10.59 20.68 -12.14
N PHE A 16 11.39 20.05 -13.01
CA PHE A 16 12.39 19.04 -12.61
C PHE A 16 13.63 19.56 -11.88
N PHE A 17 13.76 20.86 -11.66
CA PHE A 17 15.02 21.47 -11.24
C PHE A 17 15.44 21.25 -9.77
N ARG A 18 14.68 20.50 -8.94
CA ARG A 18 15.02 20.33 -7.51
C ARG A 18 15.49 18.95 -7.06
N PHE A 19 15.44 17.92 -7.90
CA PHE A 19 15.79 16.55 -7.49
C PHE A 19 17.20 16.15 -7.88
N THR A 20 18.20 16.67 -7.18
CA THR A 20 19.61 16.30 -7.37
C THR A 20 20.18 15.75 -6.07
N ARG A 21 20.17 14.41 -5.89
CA ARG A 21 21.25 13.73 -5.13
C ARG A 21 21.30 12.19 -5.13
N ARG A 22 20.26 11.44 -5.54
CA ARG A 22 20.34 9.99 -5.79
C ARG A 22 19.38 9.58 -6.91
N ASP A 23 19.76 8.62 -7.73
CA ASP A 23 18.89 8.00 -8.73
C ASP A 23 17.71 7.34 -7.98
N THR A 24 16.55 7.97 -8.04
CA THR A 24 15.37 7.52 -7.30
C THR A 24 14.47 6.77 -8.27
N LEU A 25 14.49 5.45 -8.19
CA LEU A 25 13.58 4.58 -8.92
C LEU A 25 12.34 4.30 -8.08
N LEU A 26 11.19 4.30 -8.71
CA LEU A 26 9.91 4.03 -8.06
C LEU A 26 9.16 2.95 -8.85
N ILE A 27 8.43 2.08 -8.14
CA ILE A 27 7.39 1.27 -8.77
C ILE A 27 6.09 2.03 -8.66
N LEU A 28 5.48 2.27 -9.81
CA LEU A 28 4.13 2.77 -9.92
C LEU A 28 3.22 1.59 -10.27
N ASP A 29 2.22 1.36 -9.43
CA ASP A 29 1.18 0.35 -9.66
C ASP A 29 -0.12 1.08 -9.97
N ARG A 30 -0.57 0.98 -11.22
CA ARG A 30 -1.83 1.56 -11.69
C ARG A 30 -2.89 0.47 -11.63
N TYR A 31 -3.97 0.71 -10.89
CA TYR A 31 -5.02 -0.28 -10.73
C TYR A 31 -6.41 0.27 -11.03
N HIS A 32 -7.27 -0.55 -11.59
CA HIS A 32 -8.64 -0.16 -11.97
C HIS A 32 -9.62 -1.32 -11.83
N TRP A 33 -10.88 -1.00 -11.54
CA TRP A 33 -11.91 -2.02 -11.43
C TRP A 33 -12.40 -2.43 -12.82
N ASN A 34 -12.26 -3.70 -13.18
CA ASN A 34 -12.69 -4.22 -14.49
C ASN A 34 -14.08 -4.87 -14.47
N GLY A 35 -14.83 -4.75 -13.37
CA GLY A 35 -16.14 -5.40 -13.18
C GLY A 35 -16.09 -6.73 -12.42
N LYS A 36 -14.90 -7.33 -12.26
CA LYS A 36 -14.71 -8.60 -11.52
C LYS A 36 -13.62 -8.51 -10.47
N ILE A 37 -12.46 -7.96 -10.84
CA ILE A 37 -11.29 -7.77 -9.99
C ILE A 37 -10.67 -6.40 -10.28
N TYR A 38 -9.76 -5.96 -9.41
CA TYR A 38 -8.85 -4.89 -9.78
C TYR A 38 -7.78 -5.45 -10.71
N ASP A 39 -7.64 -4.85 -11.88
CA ASP A 39 -6.56 -5.15 -12.83
C ASP A 39 -5.42 -4.14 -12.62
N HIS A 40 -4.19 -4.61 -12.69
CA HIS A 40 -3.00 -3.88 -12.28
C HIS A 40 -1.97 -3.79 -13.41
N ASP A 41 -1.40 -2.61 -13.61
CA ASP A 41 -0.27 -2.36 -14.51
C ASP A 41 0.91 -1.79 -13.71
N LEU A 42 2.06 -2.46 -13.77
CA LEU A 42 3.27 -1.99 -13.10
C LEU A 42 4.17 -1.20 -14.06
N PHE A 43 4.75 -0.12 -13.54
CA PHE A 43 5.74 0.68 -14.24
C PHE A 43 6.93 0.99 -13.33
N LEU A 44 8.12 0.91 -13.89
CA LEU A 44 9.34 1.46 -13.30
C LEU A 44 9.45 2.92 -13.74
N LEU A 45 9.43 3.82 -12.76
CA LEU A 45 9.59 5.25 -12.95
C LEU A 45 11.02 5.66 -12.57
N ASP A 46 11.78 6.08 -13.58
CA ASP A 46 13.04 6.81 -13.40
C ASP A 46 12.73 8.30 -13.34
N VAL A 47 12.72 8.83 -12.11
CA VAL A 47 12.42 10.25 -11.82
C VAL A 47 13.44 11.19 -12.47
N LYS A 48 14.72 10.78 -12.54
CA LYS A 48 15.81 11.62 -13.05
C LYS A 48 15.85 11.60 -14.57
N GLY A 49 15.77 10.41 -15.16
CA GLY A 49 15.71 10.23 -16.61
C GLY A 49 14.36 10.56 -17.22
N LYS A 50 13.33 10.79 -16.39
CA LYS A 50 11.94 11.03 -16.79
C LYS A 50 11.38 9.92 -17.68
N LYS A 51 11.75 8.68 -17.37
CA LYS A 51 11.36 7.51 -18.15
C LYS A 51 10.39 6.68 -17.35
N LEU A 52 9.30 6.30 -18.00
CA LEU A 52 8.37 5.29 -17.52
C LEU A 52 8.58 4.04 -18.35
N LYS A 53 8.89 2.92 -17.70
CA LYS A 53 9.08 1.63 -18.36
C LYS A 53 8.04 0.64 -17.82
N PRO A 54 7.20 0.04 -18.67
CA PRO A 54 6.30 -1.03 -18.24
C PRO A 54 7.09 -2.21 -17.64
N LEU A 55 6.57 -2.76 -16.55
CA LEU A 55 7.08 -3.94 -15.88
C LEU A 55 6.09 -5.09 -16.10
N ASN A 56 6.50 -6.08 -16.88
CA ASN A 56 5.68 -7.25 -17.14
C ASN A 56 5.85 -8.24 -15.99
N VAL A 57 4.83 -8.35 -15.13
CA VAL A 57 4.82 -9.34 -14.06
C VAL A 57 4.88 -10.75 -14.66
N PRO A 58 5.81 -11.61 -14.22
CA PRO A 58 5.92 -12.97 -14.74
C PRO A 58 4.65 -13.77 -14.48
N LYS A 59 4.13 -14.45 -15.52
CA LYS A 59 3.05 -15.43 -15.34
C LYS A 59 3.61 -16.67 -14.66
N VAL A 60 3.02 -17.06 -13.53
CA VAL A 60 3.47 -18.17 -12.71
C VAL A 60 2.58 -19.40 -12.92
N THR A 61 1.32 -19.19 -13.33
CA THR A 61 0.39 -20.27 -13.66
C THR A 61 -0.36 -20.00 -14.96
N ASP A 62 -0.78 -21.06 -15.67
CA ASP A 62 -1.59 -20.93 -16.90
C ASP A 62 -3.01 -20.41 -16.62
N SER A 63 -3.42 -20.37 -15.36
CA SER A 63 -4.72 -19.87 -14.89
C SER A 63 -4.67 -18.47 -14.26
N ASP A 64 -3.56 -17.75 -14.43
CA ASP A 64 -3.41 -16.37 -13.95
C ASP A 64 -4.39 -15.44 -14.69
N ILE A 65 -5.29 -14.81 -13.94
CA ILE A 65 -6.30 -13.86 -14.47
C ILE A 65 -6.01 -12.40 -14.10
N GLY A 66 -4.99 -12.15 -13.28
CA GLY A 66 -4.55 -10.83 -12.86
C GLY A 66 -3.58 -10.92 -11.69
N PHE A 67 -3.08 -9.79 -11.21
CA PHE A 67 -2.21 -9.74 -10.05
C PHE A 67 -2.50 -8.50 -9.21
N LYS A 68 -2.00 -8.48 -7.97
CA LYS A 68 -1.99 -7.33 -7.08
C LYS A 68 -0.61 -7.17 -6.44
N MET A 69 -0.12 -5.93 -6.42
CA MET A 69 1.14 -5.59 -5.75
C MET A 69 0.94 -5.52 -4.23
N VAL A 70 1.79 -6.20 -3.47
CA VAL A 70 1.78 -6.18 -2.00
C VAL A 70 2.73 -5.12 -1.46
N GLY A 71 3.94 -5.07 -2.02
CA GLY A 71 4.98 -4.18 -1.55
C GLY A 71 6.33 -4.43 -2.22
N SER A 72 7.23 -3.44 -2.10
CA SER A 72 8.61 -3.53 -2.56
C SER A 72 9.56 -3.40 -1.38
N CYS A 73 10.61 -4.22 -1.35
CA CYS A 73 11.64 -4.16 -0.32
C CYS A 73 12.99 -4.59 -0.92
N ASN A 74 14.01 -3.72 -0.85
CA ASN A 74 15.40 -4.03 -1.25
C ASN A 74 15.56 -4.67 -2.64
N GLY A 75 14.74 -4.23 -3.60
CA GLY A 75 14.74 -4.72 -4.99
C GLY A 75 13.86 -5.95 -5.25
N LEU A 76 13.30 -6.56 -4.20
CA LEU A 76 12.27 -7.58 -4.32
C LEU A 76 10.89 -6.95 -4.34
N LEU A 77 10.03 -7.46 -5.21
CA LEU A 77 8.60 -7.16 -5.28
C LEU A 77 7.84 -8.37 -4.76
N CYS A 78 6.88 -8.15 -3.88
CA CYS A 78 5.93 -9.17 -3.45
C CYS A 78 4.60 -8.94 -4.15
N VAL A 79 4.10 -9.98 -4.81
CA VAL A 79 2.93 -9.92 -5.68
C VAL A 79 2.02 -11.11 -5.40
N ILE A 80 0.72 -10.87 -5.50
CA ILE A 80 -0.33 -11.89 -5.42
C ILE A 80 -0.87 -12.11 -6.83
N HIS A 81 -1.02 -13.36 -7.26
CA HIS A 81 -1.77 -13.69 -8.47
C HIS A 81 -3.19 -14.06 -8.14
N TYR A 82 -4.13 -13.41 -8.83
CA TYR A 82 -5.50 -13.88 -8.90
C TYR A 82 -5.52 -15.08 -9.86
N SER A 83 -5.84 -16.26 -9.34
CA SER A 83 -5.85 -17.51 -10.12
C SER A 83 -6.94 -18.44 -9.60
N LEU A 84 -7.43 -19.29 -10.49
CA LEU A 84 -8.38 -20.36 -10.14
C LEU A 84 -7.69 -21.57 -9.49
N ASP A 85 -6.35 -21.64 -9.55
CA ASP A 85 -5.57 -22.64 -8.81
C ASP A 85 -5.60 -22.30 -7.31
N PRO A 86 -6.15 -23.17 -6.46
CA PRO A 86 -6.20 -22.93 -5.01
C PRO A 86 -4.81 -22.86 -4.35
N ASN A 87 -3.76 -23.27 -5.06
CA ASN A 87 -2.39 -23.19 -4.58
C ASN A 87 -1.68 -21.89 -5.00
N SER A 88 -2.28 -21.06 -5.85
CA SER A 88 -1.67 -19.83 -6.37
C SER A 88 -1.98 -18.67 -5.44
N THR A 89 -0.98 -18.15 -4.75
CA THR A 89 -1.28 -17.24 -3.63
C THR A 89 -0.28 -16.12 -3.38
N ILE A 90 1.05 -16.33 -3.34
CA ILE A 90 2.01 -15.20 -3.23
C ILE A 90 3.33 -15.60 -3.89
N PHE A 91 4.01 -14.66 -4.56
CA PHE A 91 5.39 -14.85 -5.01
C PHE A 91 6.23 -13.59 -4.83
N LEU A 92 7.53 -13.82 -4.71
CA LEU A 92 8.54 -12.79 -4.75
C LEU A 92 9.15 -12.75 -6.14
N TRP A 93 9.41 -11.56 -6.63
CA TRP A 93 9.99 -11.31 -7.94
C TRP A 93 11.07 -10.25 -7.84
N ASN A 94 12.22 -10.49 -8.45
CA ASN A 94 13.25 -9.48 -8.65
C ASN A 94 13.21 -9.02 -10.12
N PRO A 95 12.76 -7.80 -10.42
CA PRO A 95 12.71 -7.30 -11.80
C PRO A 95 14.09 -7.15 -12.46
N ALA A 96 15.17 -7.00 -11.69
CA ALA A 96 16.52 -6.83 -12.20
C ALA A 96 17.17 -8.16 -12.62
N THR A 97 16.85 -9.26 -11.92
CA THR A 97 17.41 -10.59 -12.21
C THR A 97 16.42 -11.53 -12.90
N GLU A 98 15.17 -11.11 -13.02
CA GLU A 98 14.03 -11.91 -13.52
C GLU A 98 13.73 -13.17 -12.69
N GLN A 99 14.37 -13.32 -11.53
CA GLN A 99 14.16 -14.45 -10.64
C GLN A 99 12.82 -14.33 -9.90
N THR A 100 12.13 -15.46 -9.79
CA THR A 100 10.87 -15.58 -9.06
C THR A 100 10.95 -16.68 -8.01
N LYS A 101 10.23 -16.50 -6.91
CA LYS A 101 10.09 -17.52 -5.85
C LYS A 101 8.65 -17.54 -5.35
N ARG A 102 7.98 -18.67 -5.59
CA ARG A 102 6.64 -18.93 -5.07
C ARG A 102 6.70 -19.16 -3.57
N ILE A 103 5.81 -18.50 -2.83
CA ILE A 103 5.56 -18.78 -1.43
C ILE A 103 4.46 -19.82 -1.36
N MET A 104 4.80 -21.00 -0.87
CA MET A 104 3.85 -22.11 -0.76
C MET A 104 2.89 -21.87 0.40
N GLU A 105 1.63 -22.23 0.20
CA GLU A 105 0.64 -22.27 1.27
C GLU A 105 0.97 -23.33 2.31
N PRO A 106 0.60 -23.12 3.59
CA PRO A 106 0.73 -24.16 4.60
C PRO A 106 -0.23 -25.33 4.28
N GLN A 107 0.30 -26.56 4.32
CA GLN A 107 -0.44 -27.78 3.95
C GLN A 107 -1.70 -28.04 4.81
N ASN A 108 -1.76 -27.47 6.02
CA ASN A 108 -2.86 -27.62 6.98
C ASN A 108 -3.67 -26.32 7.14
N ALA A 109 -3.81 -25.57 6.06
CA ALA A 109 -4.73 -24.44 5.97
C ALA A 109 -6.11 -24.79 6.58
N LEU A 110 -6.45 -24.23 7.75
CA LEU A 110 -7.73 -24.52 8.43
C LEU A 110 -8.95 -24.00 7.65
N LEU A 111 -8.72 -23.09 6.71
CA LEU A 111 -9.73 -22.54 5.80
C LEU A 111 -9.13 -22.58 4.39
N PRO A 112 -9.93 -22.85 3.33
CA PRO A 112 -9.49 -22.56 1.97
C PRO A 112 -9.17 -21.07 1.93
N TYR A 113 -7.88 -20.74 1.82
CA TYR A 113 -7.39 -19.37 1.86
C TYR A 113 -7.97 -18.61 0.67
N MET A 114 -9.07 -17.90 0.92
CA MET A 114 -9.59 -16.96 -0.05
C MET A 114 -8.59 -15.79 -0.07
N VAL A 115 -7.80 -15.76 -1.15
CA VAL A 115 -7.09 -14.59 -1.66
C VAL A 115 -8.02 -13.35 -1.56
N PRO A 116 -7.50 -12.12 -1.43
CA PRO A 116 -8.26 -10.94 -1.02
C PRO A 116 -9.67 -10.84 -1.63
N PRO A 117 -10.66 -10.37 -0.85
CA PRO A 117 -10.45 -9.26 0.07
C PRO A 117 -10.33 -9.57 1.58
N HIS A 118 -10.48 -10.81 2.05
CA HIS A 118 -10.59 -11.13 3.50
C HIS A 118 -9.26 -11.27 4.28
N CYS A 119 -8.15 -10.77 3.71
CA CYS A 119 -6.82 -10.91 4.30
C CYS A 119 -5.98 -9.67 3.99
N LEU A 120 -5.44 -9.00 5.01
CA LEU A 120 -4.43 -7.97 4.81
C LEU A 120 -3.07 -8.64 4.64
N ILE A 121 -2.32 -8.24 3.61
CA ILE A 121 -1.02 -8.84 3.30
C ILE A 121 0.03 -7.74 3.27
N GLY A 122 1.18 -7.99 3.90
CA GLY A 122 2.33 -7.09 3.88
C GLY A 122 3.63 -7.82 3.59
N PHE A 123 4.59 -7.09 3.05
CA PHE A 123 5.92 -7.59 2.73
C PHE A 123 6.96 -6.60 3.27
N TYR A 124 7.95 -7.12 3.98
CA TYR A 124 8.99 -6.32 4.61
C TYR A 124 10.26 -7.15 4.81
N PHE A 125 11.36 -6.46 5.10
CA PHE A 125 12.60 -7.06 5.56
C PHE A 125 12.69 -6.88 7.07
N ASN A 126 12.78 -7.99 7.80
CA ASN A 126 13.02 -8.02 9.23
C ASN A 126 14.53 -7.91 9.45
N LYS A 127 14.98 -6.78 9.99
CA LYS A 127 16.40 -6.50 10.21
C LYS A 127 17.01 -7.43 11.27
N SER A 128 16.27 -7.70 12.34
CA SER A 128 16.73 -8.54 13.46
C SER A 128 17.04 -9.97 13.01
N ASP A 129 16.17 -10.53 12.18
CA ASP A 129 16.34 -11.88 11.63
C ASP A 129 17.15 -11.90 10.31
N SER A 130 17.45 -10.72 9.75
CA SER A 130 18.02 -10.55 8.40
C SER A 130 17.28 -11.40 7.37
N ASP A 131 15.95 -11.30 7.38
CA ASP A 131 15.07 -12.17 6.59
C ASP A 131 13.94 -11.37 5.95
N TYR A 132 13.59 -11.74 4.73
CA TYR A 132 12.40 -11.23 4.07
C TYR A 132 11.18 -11.97 4.60
N GLN A 133 10.17 -11.22 5.01
CA GLN A 133 9.00 -11.78 5.65
C GLN A 133 7.72 -11.29 4.98
N VAL A 134 6.73 -12.18 4.91
CA VAL A 134 5.38 -11.85 4.46
C VAL A 134 4.44 -12.02 5.64
N LEU A 135 3.63 -11.01 5.91
CA LEU A 135 2.61 -11.03 6.95
C LEU A 135 1.23 -11.22 6.32
N ARG A 136 0.37 -11.97 7.00
CA ARG A 136 -1.07 -12.07 6.75
C ARG A 136 -1.84 -11.76 8.00
N VAL A 137 -2.87 -10.95 7.88
CA VAL A 137 -3.84 -10.68 8.95
C VAL A 137 -5.21 -11.12 8.46
N HIS A 138 -5.75 -12.15 9.11
CA HIS A 138 -7.08 -12.69 8.86
C HIS A 138 -8.03 -12.23 9.95
N SER A 139 -9.25 -11.89 9.55
CA SER A 139 -10.37 -11.66 10.47
C SER A 139 -11.52 -12.58 10.09
N PHE A 140 -12.14 -13.22 11.08
CA PHE A 140 -13.29 -14.08 10.86
C PHE A 140 -14.27 -14.00 12.02
N GLU A 141 -15.55 -14.20 11.74
CA GLU A 141 -16.59 -14.24 12.77
C GLU A 141 -16.34 -15.41 13.73
N ASN A 142 -16.33 -15.12 15.03
CA ASN A 142 -16.18 -16.16 16.05
C ASN A 142 -17.53 -16.86 16.27
N THR A 143 -17.67 -18.07 15.74
CA THR A 143 -18.88 -18.89 15.88
C THR A 143 -18.98 -19.62 17.21
N ASN A 144 -17.95 -19.56 18.08
CA ASN A 144 -17.89 -20.29 19.34
C ASN A 144 -18.56 -19.58 20.53
N ASN A 145 -19.20 -18.42 20.33
CA ASN A 145 -20.08 -17.88 21.37
C ASN A 145 -21.36 -18.73 21.41
N GLU A 146 -21.33 -19.75 22.27
CA GLU A 146 -22.52 -20.45 22.74
C GLU A 146 -23.65 -19.44 22.99
N MET A 147 -24.83 -19.79 22.47
CA MET A 147 -26.11 -19.11 22.64
C MET A 147 -26.29 -18.51 24.05
N CYS A 148 -25.83 -17.29 24.26
CA CYS A 148 -26.35 -16.43 25.31
C CYS A 148 -27.58 -15.73 24.71
N LEU A 149 -28.72 -16.43 24.77
CA LEU A 149 -30.05 -15.87 24.61
C LEU A 149 -30.21 -14.77 25.67
N GLY A 150 -29.97 -13.51 25.30
CA GLY A 150 -30.10 -12.41 26.25
C GLY A 150 -29.96 -11.02 25.66
N ASP A 151 -28.90 -10.73 24.92
CA ASP A 151 -28.68 -9.39 24.36
C ASP A 151 -27.92 -9.44 23.03
N SER A 152 -28.47 -8.77 22.01
CA SER A 152 -27.90 -8.60 20.67
C SER A 152 -26.72 -7.60 20.68
N LEU A 153 -25.67 -7.90 21.44
CA LEU A 153 -24.52 -7.02 21.61
C LEU A 153 -23.27 -7.60 20.95
N THR A 154 -22.95 -7.01 19.78
CA THR A 154 -21.67 -7.02 19.03
C THR A 154 -21.04 -8.40 18.76
N LYS A 155 -21.21 -8.90 17.53
CA LYS A 155 -20.36 -9.99 17.00
C LYS A 155 -18.90 -9.52 16.97
N THR A 156 -18.06 -10.07 17.84
CA THR A 156 -16.62 -9.83 17.83
C THR A 156 -15.97 -10.74 16.78
N CYS A 157 -15.09 -10.19 15.95
CA CYS A 157 -14.31 -11.00 15.01
C CYS A 157 -12.99 -11.42 15.66
N ALA A 158 -12.62 -12.68 15.49
CA ALA A 158 -11.31 -13.17 15.87
C ALA A 158 -10.27 -12.74 14.82
N ILE A 159 -9.07 -12.39 15.29
CA ILE A 159 -7.93 -12.06 14.43
C ILE A 159 -6.91 -13.18 14.51
N ARG A 160 -6.39 -13.59 13.35
CA ARG A 160 -5.27 -14.52 13.23
C ARG A 160 -4.19 -13.90 12.37
N VAL A 161 -2.95 -13.91 12.87
CA VAL A 161 -1.82 -13.32 12.15
C VAL A 161 -0.79 -14.41 11.87
N GLU A 162 -0.41 -14.54 10.60
CA GLU A 162 0.58 -15.51 10.15
C GLU A 162 1.75 -14.79 9.48
N ARG A 163 2.96 -15.28 9.70
CA ARG A 163 4.20 -14.77 9.13
C ARG A 163 4.93 -15.87 8.38
N TYR A 164 5.28 -15.61 7.14
CA TYR A 164 6.20 -16.42 6.36
C TYR A 164 7.63 -15.89 6.52
N SER A 165 8.58 -16.80 6.70
CA SER A 165 10.02 -16.52 6.67
C SER A 165 10.61 -17.04 5.36
N LEU A 166 11.27 -16.16 4.59
CA LEU A 166 11.86 -16.55 3.32
C LEU A 166 13.04 -17.51 3.50
N CYS A 167 13.86 -17.27 4.53
CA CYS A 167 14.99 -18.10 4.91
C CYS A 167 14.56 -19.48 5.39
N LYS A 168 13.50 -19.58 6.21
CA LYS A 168 13.00 -20.87 6.75
C LYS A 168 12.05 -21.58 5.79
N GLY A 169 11.45 -20.86 4.85
CA GLY A 169 10.54 -21.40 3.86
C GLY A 169 9.19 -21.85 4.40
N LEU A 170 8.74 -21.31 5.54
CA LEU A 170 7.54 -21.77 6.25
C LEU A 170 6.74 -20.64 6.89
N TRP A 171 5.44 -20.87 7.03
CA TRP A 171 4.51 -20.03 7.77
C TRP A 171 4.50 -20.37 9.26
N ARG A 172 4.34 -19.36 10.11
CA ARG A 172 4.10 -19.49 11.55
C ARG A 172 3.03 -18.51 11.99
N GLU A 173 2.17 -18.96 12.87
CA GLU A 173 1.20 -18.09 13.55
C GLU A 173 1.89 -17.27 14.64
N ILE A 174 1.50 -16.00 14.77
CA ILE A 174 1.94 -15.11 15.83
C ILE A 174 0.94 -15.22 16.97
N ASN A 175 1.42 -15.65 18.13
CA ASN A 175 0.63 -15.67 19.36
C ASN A 175 0.81 -14.35 20.08
N PHE A 176 -0.27 -13.58 20.23
CA PHE A 176 -0.25 -12.31 20.94
C PHE A 176 -0.51 -12.49 22.43
N CYS A 177 0.13 -11.67 23.26
CA CYS A 177 -0.32 -11.43 24.63
C CYS A 177 -1.52 -10.45 24.63
N ASP A 178 -2.26 -10.36 25.73
CA ASP A 178 -3.52 -9.59 25.86
C ASP A 178 -3.44 -8.11 25.42
N ASN A 179 -2.25 -7.50 25.39
CA ASN A 179 -2.04 -6.09 25.01
C ASN A 179 -1.37 -5.90 23.63
N GLN A 180 -1.12 -6.96 22.87
CA GLN A 180 -0.38 -6.91 21.60
C GLN A 180 -1.29 -7.10 20.37
N CYS A 181 -2.58 -7.36 20.59
CA CYS A 181 -3.55 -7.57 19.52
C CYS A 181 -4.76 -6.65 19.71
N VAL A 182 -5.33 -6.20 18.59
CA VAL A 182 -6.54 -5.40 18.60
C VAL A 182 -7.79 -6.26 18.55
N THR A 183 -8.88 -5.74 19.11
CA THR A 183 -10.22 -6.25 18.88
C THR A 183 -10.87 -5.50 17.72
N VAL A 184 -11.51 -6.25 16.82
CA VAL A 184 -12.33 -5.69 15.73
C VAL A 184 -13.78 -6.15 15.86
N ASN A 185 -14.69 -5.23 15.58
CA ASN A 185 -16.14 -5.38 15.67
C ASN A 185 -16.76 -5.89 14.35
N GLY A 186 -15.93 -6.18 13.35
CA GLY A 186 -16.35 -6.66 12.05
C GLY A 186 -15.21 -7.36 11.30
N CYS A 187 -15.53 -7.96 10.17
CA CYS A 187 -14.54 -8.53 9.28
C CYS A 187 -13.76 -7.39 8.58
N LEU A 188 -12.44 -7.52 8.55
CA LEU A 188 -11.53 -6.64 7.85
C LEU A 188 -11.46 -7.04 6.37
N PHE A 189 -11.67 -6.05 5.50
CA PHE A 189 -11.48 -6.18 4.07
C PHE A 189 -10.31 -5.31 3.63
N TRP A 190 -9.43 -5.89 2.83
CA TRP A 190 -8.25 -5.22 2.32
C TRP A 190 -8.60 -4.18 1.25
N THR A 191 -8.07 -2.98 1.39
CA THR A 191 -8.07 -1.95 0.34
C THR A 191 -6.79 -1.99 -0.50
N GLU A 192 -6.64 -1.11 -1.47
CA GLU A 192 -5.39 -0.96 -2.24
C GLU A 192 -4.37 -0.04 -1.55
N ASN A 193 -4.67 0.51 -0.37
CA ASN A 193 -3.84 1.49 0.32
C ASN A 193 -3.03 0.85 1.46
N SER A 194 -1.74 0.64 1.23
CA SER A 194 -0.78 0.24 2.26
C SER A 194 0.54 0.99 2.14
N VAL A 195 1.25 1.14 3.26
CA VAL A 195 2.64 1.63 3.30
C VAL A 195 3.43 0.88 4.35
N THR A 196 4.75 0.93 4.22
CA THR A 196 5.67 0.39 5.22
C THR A 196 6.60 1.51 5.70
N LEU A 197 6.74 1.66 7.01
CA LEU A 197 7.62 2.64 7.64
C LEU A 197 8.35 1.98 8.80
N ARG A 198 9.70 1.95 8.77
CA ARG A 198 10.56 1.44 9.85
C ARG A 198 10.08 0.08 10.39
N GLU A 199 9.85 -0.88 9.48
CA GLU A 199 9.37 -2.26 9.79
C GLU A 199 7.96 -2.34 10.40
N THR A 200 7.23 -1.23 10.40
CA THR A 200 5.80 -1.20 10.70
C THR A 200 5.01 -1.12 9.40
N LEU A 201 4.10 -2.07 9.22
CA LEU A 201 3.19 -2.15 8.09
C LEU A 201 1.91 -1.41 8.45
N PHE A 202 1.37 -0.65 7.51
CA PHE A 202 0.10 0.07 7.68
C PHE A 202 -0.81 -0.22 6.50
N TRP A 203 -2.07 -0.55 6.78
CA TRP A 203 -3.11 -0.78 5.78
C TRP A 203 -4.33 0.05 6.11
N VAL A 204 -4.89 0.73 5.12
CA VAL A 204 -6.30 1.14 5.22
C VAL A 204 -7.15 -0.12 5.02
N ALA A 205 -8.06 -0.39 5.94
CA ALA A 205 -8.95 -1.53 5.90
C ALA A 205 -10.40 -1.09 6.13
N MET A 206 -11.33 -1.79 5.47
CA MET A 206 -12.76 -1.66 5.75
C MET A 206 -13.12 -2.66 6.85
N GLU A 207 -13.55 -2.17 8.01
CA GLU A 207 -14.16 -2.99 9.06
C GLU A 207 -15.66 -3.07 8.82
N VAL A 208 -16.15 -4.25 8.42
CA VAL A 208 -17.55 -4.46 8.02
C VAL A 208 -18.26 -5.36 9.03
N SER A 209 -19.36 -4.86 9.58
CA SER A 209 -20.28 -5.58 10.46
C SER A 209 -21.70 -5.56 9.89
N ASP A 210 -22.62 -6.28 10.50
CA ASP A 210 -24.05 -6.30 10.11
C ASP A 210 -24.72 -4.90 10.15
N LYS A 211 -24.18 -3.97 10.95
CA LYS A 211 -24.80 -2.66 11.22
C LYS A 211 -24.04 -1.49 10.62
N VAL A 212 -22.72 -1.56 10.55
CA VAL A 212 -21.84 -0.45 10.19
C VAL A 212 -20.63 -0.97 9.43
N SER A 213 -20.23 -0.23 8.39
CA SER A 213 -18.92 -0.34 7.75
C SER A 213 -18.12 0.93 8.07
N ASN A 214 -16.90 0.77 8.58
CA ASN A 214 -16.02 1.89 8.87
C ASN A 214 -14.63 1.67 8.25
N GLU A 215 -14.03 2.75 7.75
CA GLU A 215 -12.63 2.74 7.35
C GLU A 215 -11.73 3.05 8.54
N LEU A 216 -10.64 2.31 8.65
CA LEU A 216 -9.63 2.49 9.68
C LEU A 216 -8.26 2.12 9.13
N ILE A 217 -7.22 2.38 9.92
CA ILE A 217 -5.88 1.88 9.66
C ILE A 217 -5.58 0.73 10.61
N ILE A 218 -5.20 -0.41 10.06
CA ILE A 218 -4.54 -1.48 10.81
C ILE A 218 -3.04 -1.27 10.66
N SER A 219 -2.31 -1.38 11.75
CA SER A 219 -0.86 -1.35 11.75
C SER A 219 -0.28 -2.58 12.42
N PHE A 220 0.87 -3.03 11.94
CA PHE A 220 1.60 -4.13 12.53
C PHE A 220 3.08 -3.76 12.68
N ASN A 221 3.55 -3.65 13.92
CA ASN A 221 4.95 -3.42 14.25
C ASN A 221 5.68 -4.76 14.32
N ALA A 222 6.55 -5.02 13.34
CA ALA A 222 7.26 -6.30 13.27
C ALA A 222 8.37 -6.48 14.30
N CYS A 223 8.87 -5.41 14.90
CA CYS A 223 9.93 -5.50 15.92
C CYS A 223 9.39 -6.04 17.25
N HIS A 224 8.15 -5.68 17.60
CA HIS A 224 7.54 -6.01 18.89
C HIS A 224 6.34 -6.95 18.76
N ASP A 225 6.01 -7.37 17.54
CA ASP A 225 4.82 -8.17 17.22
C ASP A 225 3.54 -7.54 17.79
N ILE A 226 3.34 -6.25 17.56
CA ILE A 226 2.16 -5.50 18.02
C ILE A 226 1.27 -5.19 16.83
N LEU A 227 0.01 -5.62 16.91
CA LEU A 227 -1.05 -5.25 15.98
C LEU A 227 -1.91 -4.16 16.62
N SER A 228 -2.00 -3.00 15.98
CA SER A 228 -2.71 -1.81 16.47
C SER A 228 -3.78 -1.33 15.47
N LYS A 229 -4.83 -0.68 16.01
CA LYS A 229 -5.93 -0.07 15.26
C LYS A 229 -5.83 1.44 15.44
N ILE A 230 -5.81 2.17 14.33
CA ILE A 230 -5.69 3.62 14.29
C ILE A 230 -6.91 4.17 13.54
N GLU A 231 -7.63 5.11 14.16
CA GLU A 231 -8.73 5.80 13.50
C GLU A 231 -8.22 6.73 12.41
N LEU A 232 -9.01 6.95 11.35
CA LEU A 232 -8.65 7.92 10.31
C LEU A 232 -8.79 9.36 10.82
N PRO A 233 -8.12 10.34 10.17
CA PRO A 233 -8.32 11.74 10.49
C PRO A 233 -9.80 12.15 10.41
N PRO A 234 -10.26 13.09 11.26
CA PRO A 234 -11.64 13.53 11.25
C PRO A 234 -11.98 14.24 9.94
N LEU A 235 -13.12 13.88 9.34
CA LEU A 235 -13.65 14.54 8.15
C LEU A 235 -14.42 15.81 8.53
N ILE A 236 -14.28 16.85 7.72
CA ILE A 236 -15.01 18.10 7.86
C ILE A 236 -16.33 17.99 7.07
N THR A 237 -17.45 18.22 7.75
CA THR A 237 -18.83 17.93 7.27
C THR A 237 -19.27 18.68 6.00
N ASP A 238 -18.58 19.74 5.59
CA ASP A 238 -18.94 20.55 4.42
C ASP A 238 -18.34 20.08 3.09
N TYR A 239 -17.50 19.03 3.13
CA TYR A 239 -16.78 18.51 1.97
C TYR A 239 -17.08 17.03 1.76
N LEU A 240 -17.14 16.61 0.50
CA LEU A 240 -17.21 15.20 0.12
C LEU A 240 -15.80 14.63 0.00
N GLU A 241 -15.52 13.52 0.67
CA GLU A 241 -14.29 12.75 0.41
C GLU A 241 -14.38 12.08 -0.97
N VAL A 242 -13.48 12.44 -1.87
CA VAL A 242 -13.41 11.85 -3.22
C VAL A 242 -12.37 10.73 -3.27
N TYR A 243 -11.27 10.93 -2.57
CA TYR A 243 -10.13 10.02 -2.62
C TYR A 243 -9.28 10.14 -1.37
N LYS A 244 -8.60 9.05 -1.01
CA LYS A 244 -7.73 8.96 0.15
C LYS A 244 -6.51 8.11 -0.17
N LYS A 245 -5.33 8.58 0.26
CA LYS A 245 -4.06 7.89 0.07
C LYS A 245 -3.26 7.84 1.35
N LEU A 246 -2.93 6.62 1.79
CA LEU A 246 -1.93 6.39 2.81
C LEU A 246 -0.53 6.61 2.20
N ALA A 247 0.32 7.34 2.91
CA ALA A 247 1.64 7.73 2.45
C ALA A 247 2.63 7.84 3.63
N VAL A 248 3.91 8.06 3.32
CA VAL A 248 4.93 8.41 4.30
C VAL A 248 5.41 9.84 4.01
N TYR A 249 5.38 10.70 5.02
CA TYR A 249 5.86 12.08 4.93
C TYR A 249 6.86 12.34 6.05
N LYS A 250 8.11 12.70 5.71
CA LYS A 250 9.18 12.97 6.69
C LYS A 250 9.30 11.89 7.78
N ASP A 251 9.32 10.63 7.36
CA ASP A 251 9.39 9.44 8.23
C ASP A 251 8.23 9.30 9.24
N LEU A 252 7.09 9.92 8.93
CA LEU A 252 5.84 9.77 9.68
C LEU A 252 4.76 9.21 8.76
N VAL A 253 3.79 8.52 9.36
CA VAL A 253 2.60 8.05 8.64
C VAL A 253 1.75 9.25 8.29
N ALA A 254 1.31 9.32 7.04
CA ALA A 254 0.52 10.42 6.53
C ALA A 254 -0.66 9.91 5.72
N VAL A 255 -1.72 10.72 5.67
CA VAL A 255 -2.86 10.51 4.79
C VAL A 255 -3.08 11.76 3.98
N ILE A 256 -3.17 11.59 2.66
CA ILE A 256 -3.64 12.63 1.74
C ILE A 256 -5.12 12.37 1.50
N ILE A 257 -5.96 13.35 1.83
CA ILE A 257 -7.41 13.29 1.60
C ILE A 257 -7.76 14.31 0.52
N CYS A 258 -8.34 13.85 -0.58
CA CYS A 258 -8.94 14.70 -1.60
C CYS A 258 -10.39 14.98 -1.23
N LEU A 259 -10.69 16.26 -1.06
CA LEU A 259 -11.99 16.77 -0.66
C LEU A 259 -12.58 17.60 -1.78
N GLU A 260 -13.89 17.44 -2.03
CA GLU A 260 -14.65 18.20 -3.00
C GLU A 260 -15.70 19.09 -2.33
N THR A 261 -15.72 20.34 -2.75
CA THR A 261 -16.69 21.35 -2.31
C THR A 261 -18.00 21.24 -3.08
N LYS A 262 -19.06 21.85 -2.56
CA LYS A 262 -20.33 22.03 -3.29
C LYS A 262 -20.19 22.76 -4.63
N SER A 263 -19.14 23.55 -4.82
CA SER A 263 -18.80 24.22 -6.08
C SER A 263 -17.94 23.36 -7.02
N MET A 264 -17.84 22.05 -6.77
CA MET A 264 -17.03 21.09 -7.53
C MET A 264 -15.53 21.42 -7.56
N SER A 265 -15.06 22.27 -6.64
CA SER A 265 -13.64 22.58 -6.49
C SER A 265 -13.01 21.59 -5.53
N GLN A 266 -11.82 21.11 -5.85
CA GLN A 266 -11.12 20.09 -5.08
C GLN A 266 -9.89 20.65 -4.36
N CYS A 267 -9.64 20.13 -3.17
CA CYS A 267 -8.42 20.39 -2.39
C CYS A 267 -7.87 19.10 -1.79
N LEU A 268 -6.59 19.13 -1.43
CA LEU A 268 -5.87 18.03 -0.81
C LEU A 268 -5.46 18.43 0.59
N ASP A 269 -5.95 17.71 1.59
CA ASP A 269 -5.48 17.82 2.96
C ASP A 269 -4.38 16.81 3.21
N LEU A 270 -3.23 17.30 3.68
CA LEU A 270 -2.16 16.44 4.19
C LEU A 270 -2.27 16.35 5.72
N TRP A 271 -2.57 15.15 6.20
CA TRP A 271 -2.60 14.79 7.62
C TRP A 271 -1.39 13.93 7.95
N VAL A 272 -0.81 14.16 9.14
CA VAL A 272 0.30 13.36 9.67
C VAL A 272 -0.09 12.81 11.02
N PHE A 273 0.19 11.54 11.23
CA PHE A 273 -0.03 10.84 12.49
C PHE A 273 1.20 10.96 13.37
N TYR A 274 0.96 11.29 14.64
CA TYR A 274 1.95 11.25 15.69
C TYR A 274 1.49 10.25 16.73
N ASP A 275 2.35 9.30 17.06
CA ASP A 275 2.10 8.26 18.07
C ASP A 275 2.36 8.75 19.50
N GLU A 276 3.30 9.69 19.69
CA GLU A 276 3.71 10.18 21.02
C GLU A 276 3.62 11.71 21.18
N TYR A 277 2.83 12.42 20.35
CA TYR A 277 2.73 13.88 20.49
C TYR A 277 2.09 14.26 21.83
N GLU A 278 2.88 14.86 22.72
CA GLU A 278 2.46 15.16 24.11
C GLU A 278 1.96 13.92 24.87
N GLY A 279 2.42 12.72 24.49
CA GLY A 279 2.03 11.45 25.09
C GLY A 279 0.67 10.90 24.64
N VAL A 280 0.11 11.42 23.55
CA VAL A 280 -1.16 10.97 22.97
C VAL A 280 -1.03 10.75 21.46
N GLU A 281 -1.64 9.67 20.97
CA GLU A 281 -1.78 9.41 19.53
C GLU A 281 -2.75 10.43 18.90
N CYS A 282 -2.33 11.14 17.86
CA CYS A 282 -3.20 12.12 17.19
C CYS A 282 -2.88 12.36 15.71
N TRP A 283 -3.90 12.82 14.99
CA TRP A 283 -3.76 13.32 13.62
C TRP A 283 -3.65 14.83 13.61
N CYS A 284 -2.61 15.34 12.98
CA CYS A 284 -2.40 16.77 12.77
C CYS A 284 -2.48 17.11 11.29
N LYS A 285 -3.36 18.06 10.94
CA LYS A 285 -3.42 18.61 9.58
C LYS A 285 -2.28 19.60 9.38
N LEU A 286 -1.37 19.29 8.45
CA LEU A 286 -0.22 20.16 8.17
C LEU A 286 -0.58 21.33 7.25
N HIS A 287 -1.24 21.04 6.14
CA HIS A 287 -1.70 22.05 5.21
C HIS A 287 -2.76 21.50 4.26
N THR A 288 -3.52 22.44 3.67
CA THR A 288 -4.38 22.19 2.52
C THR A 288 -3.72 22.73 1.27
N ILE A 289 -3.62 21.90 0.23
CA ILE A 289 -3.19 22.33 -1.11
C ILE A 289 -4.44 22.40 -1.99
N GLY A 290 -4.66 23.52 -2.67
CA GLY A 290 -5.59 23.57 -3.79
C GLY A 290 -6.63 24.66 -3.77
N MET A 291 -7.88 24.25 -4.02
CA MET A 291 -8.94 24.95 -4.77
C MET A 291 -8.77 24.82 -6.30
N PHE A 292 -8.54 23.60 -6.75
CA PHE A 292 -8.45 23.27 -8.17
C PHE A 292 -9.84 23.04 -8.76
N SER A 293 -10.02 23.32 -10.05
CA SER A 293 -11.29 23.08 -10.75
C SER A 293 -11.64 21.59 -10.87
N ARG A 294 -10.62 20.73 -10.97
CA ARG A 294 -10.70 19.27 -10.88
C ARG A 294 -9.27 18.73 -10.78
N LEU A 295 -8.97 17.96 -9.75
CA LEU A 295 -7.74 17.18 -9.66
C LEU A 295 -7.99 15.78 -10.21
N GLU A 296 -7.00 15.26 -10.92
CA GLU A 296 -7.15 13.94 -11.54
C GLU A 296 -6.90 12.81 -10.53
N ARG A 297 -5.75 12.69 -9.84
CA ARG A 297 -5.60 11.86 -8.60
C ARG A 297 -4.25 12.12 -7.89
N PRO A 298 -4.18 12.14 -6.54
CA PRO A 298 -2.91 11.97 -5.83
C PRO A 298 -2.34 10.57 -6.02
N VAL A 299 -1.04 10.50 -6.26
CA VAL A 299 -0.29 9.24 -6.42
C VAL A 299 0.37 8.83 -5.11
N GLY A 300 0.94 9.79 -4.38
CA GLY A 300 1.68 9.54 -3.15
C GLY A 300 2.58 10.71 -2.77
N ILE A 301 3.64 10.42 -2.01
CA ILE A 301 4.61 11.41 -1.55
C ILE A 301 6.01 10.95 -1.95
N LEU A 302 6.80 11.87 -2.51
CA LEU A 302 8.21 11.66 -2.85
C LEU A 302 9.05 12.78 -2.25
N LYS A 303 10.02 12.43 -1.38
CA LYS A 303 10.93 13.39 -0.74
C LYS A 303 10.19 14.61 -0.14
N ASN A 304 9.03 14.34 0.46
CA ASN A 304 8.15 15.34 1.09
C ASN A 304 7.37 16.25 0.14
N GLU A 305 7.32 15.92 -1.16
CA GLU A 305 6.42 16.57 -2.11
C GLU A 305 5.30 15.62 -2.50
N ILE A 306 4.08 16.15 -2.65
CA ILE A 306 2.94 15.35 -3.13
C ILE A 306 3.11 15.14 -4.63
N LEU A 307 3.02 13.87 -5.03
CA LEU A 307 2.97 13.46 -6.42
C LEU A 307 1.52 13.38 -6.89
N MET A 308 1.24 13.99 -8.03
CA MET A 308 -0.08 14.02 -8.65
C MET A 308 -0.02 13.44 -10.06
N SER A 309 -1.02 12.64 -10.40
CA SER A 309 -1.29 12.25 -11.79
C SER A 309 -2.17 13.31 -12.41
N THR A 310 -1.63 14.06 -13.38
CA THR A 310 -2.41 15.05 -14.12
C THR A 310 -1.77 15.46 -15.45
N ASP A 311 -2.62 15.81 -16.42
CA ASP A 311 -2.23 16.42 -17.69
C ASP A 311 -1.92 17.94 -17.57
N LYS A 312 -2.32 18.58 -16.46
CA LYS A 312 -2.16 20.02 -16.20
C LYS A 312 -0.89 20.34 -15.44
N VAL A 313 -0.24 21.44 -15.82
CA VAL A 313 0.86 22.03 -15.03
C VAL A 313 0.26 22.75 -13.82
N ILE A 314 0.46 22.17 -12.63
CA ILE A 314 0.05 22.79 -11.37
C ILE A 314 1.19 23.67 -10.86
N HIS A 315 0.95 24.98 -10.77
CA HIS A 315 1.86 25.91 -10.12
C HIS A 315 1.49 26.01 -8.63
N SER A 316 2.29 25.40 -7.76
CA SER A 316 2.21 25.60 -6.30
C SER A 316 3.50 26.25 -5.80
N ASP A 317 3.36 27.20 -4.89
CA ASP A 317 4.44 27.86 -4.15
C ASP A 317 5.11 26.95 -3.11
N ARG A 318 4.49 25.80 -2.76
CA ARG A 318 4.96 24.88 -1.70
C ARG A 318 4.97 23.40 -2.10
N GLY A 319 5.52 23.10 -3.27
CA GLY A 319 5.87 21.74 -3.69
C GLY A 319 4.74 21.01 -4.40
N THR A 320 4.97 20.63 -5.66
CA THR A 320 4.13 19.71 -6.44
C THR A 320 4.96 19.23 -7.62
N ILE A 321 5.05 17.90 -7.81
CA ILE A 321 5.57 17.31 -9.05
C ILE A 321 4.41 16.57 -9.71
N ALA A 322 4.07 16.99 -10.93
CA ALA A 322 3.16 16.26 -11.80
C ALA A 322 3.91 15.09 -12.44
N PHE A 323 3.31 13.90 -12.39
CA PHE A 323 3.76 12.75 -13.19
C PHE A 323 2.59 12.13 -13.94
N LEU A 324 2.86 11.87 -15.22
CA LEU A 324 2.19 11.01 -16.20
C LEU A 324 1.17 11.71 -17.12
N PRO A 325 1.33 11.59 -18.45
CA PRO A 325 0.22 11.83 -19.36
C PRO A 325 -0.87 10.82 -19.00
N GLU A 326 -2.08 11.31 -18.82
CA GLU A 326 -3.25 10.45 -18.75
C GLU A 326 -3.30 9.65 -20.05
N ASP A 327 -3.24 8.32 -19.99
CA ASP A 327 -3.57 7.51 -21.15
C ASP A 327 -5.08 7.71 -21.36
N ASP A 328 -5.47 8.13 -22.56
CA ASP A 328 -6.83 8.51 -23.02
C ASP A 328 -7.87 7.36 -22.96
N THR A 329 -7.68 6.39 -22.06
CA THR A 329 -8.47 5.15 -21.97
C THR A 329 -9.86 5.37 -21.38
N GLY A 330 -10.11 6.53 -20.75
CA GLY A 330 -11.42 6.89 -20.19
C GLY A 330 -11.87 6.00 -19.04
N VAL A 331 -11.00 5.13 -18.50
CA VAL A 331 -11.29 4.24 -17.38
C VAL A 331 -10.83 4.91 -16.08
N ASP A 332 -11.66 4.86 -15.04
CA ASP A 332 -11.25 5.33 -13.71
C ASP A 332 -10.23 4.35 -13.09
N PHE A 333 -9.00 4.84 -12.88
CA PHE A 333 -7.90 4.10 -12.26
C PHE A 333 -7.29 4.87 -11.11
N PHE A 334 -6.54 4.18 -10.26
CA PHE A 334 -5.85 4.72 -9.09
C PHE A 334 -4.38 4.29 -9.10
N TYR A 335 -3.57 4.89 -8.24
CA TYR A 335 -2.15 4.59 -8.16
C TYR A 335 -1.71 4.17 -6.75
N ASN A 336 -0.78 3.22 -6.72
CA ASN A 336 0.12 2.94 -5.61
C ASN A 336 1.54 3.32 -6.02
N LEU A 337 2.31 3.78 -5.03
CA LEU A 337 3.70 4.17 -5.22
C LEU A 337 4.57 3.43 -4.21
N PHE A 338 5.59 2.73 -4.71
CA PHE A 338 6.56 2.02 -3.89
C PHE A 338 7.97 2.51 -4.19
N ASN A 339 8.77 2.69 -3.14
CA ASN A 339 10.20 2.92 -3.30
C ASN A 339 10.85 1.68 -3.92
N TYR A 340 11.75 1.87 -4.88
CA TYR A 340 12.47 0.78 -5.52
C TYR A 340 13.97 1.05 -5.53
N VAL A 341 14.73 0.01 -5.20
CA VAL A 341 16.18 -0.01 -5.29
C VAL A 341 16.54 -1.20 -6.14
N GLU A 342 17.26 -1.01 -7.24
CA GLU A 342 17.77 -2.15 -8.01
C GLU A 342 18.78 -2.92 -7.16
N ASN A 343 18.56 -4.23 -7.04
CA ASN A 343 19.44 -5.12 -6.32
C ASN A 343 19.59 -6.42 -7.11
N SER A 344 20.84 -6.85 -7.34
CA SER A 344 21.14 -8.08 -8.05
C SER A 344 21.15 -9.32 -7.15
N LEU A 345 21.07 -9.14 -5.83
CA LEU A 345 21.01 -10.24 -4.86
C LEU A 345 19.55 -10.69 -4.66
N PHE A 346 19.33 -12.00 -4.69
CA PHE A 346 18.03 -12.63 -4.50
C PHE A 346 17.99 -13.50 -3.24
N ASP A 347 19.17 -13.86 -2.73
CA ASP A 347 19.34 -14.51 -1.44
C ASP A 347 19.25 -13.44 -0.34
N GLY A 348 18.59 -13.76 0.78
CA GLY A 348 18.32 -12.85 1.91
C GLY A 348 19.54 -12.17 2.56
N ASN A 349 20.74 -12.31 2.00
CA ASN A 349 21.97 -11.67 2.42
C ASN A 349 22.02 -10.23 1.89
N VAL A 350 21.33 -9.31 2.58
CA VAL A 350 21.53 -7.88 2.35
C VAL A 350 22.78 -7.46 3.11
N VAL A 351 23.80 -6.98 2.40
CA VAL A 351 24.85 -6.17 3.03
C VAL A 351 24.19 -4.82 3.33
N VAL A 352 23.86 -4.60 4.61
CA VAL A 352 23.39 -3.29 5.07
C VAL A 352 24.58 -2.34 5.01
N GLU A 353 24.60 -1.43 4.04
CA GLU A 353 25.43 -0.23 4.17
C GLU A 353 24.82 0.61 5.30
N GLU A 354 25.58 0.80 6.38
CA GLU A 354 25.22 1.71 7.46
C GLU A 354 25.01 3.11 6.87
N ASP A 355 23.84 3.70 7.09
CA ASP A 355 23.63 5.12 6.84
C ASP A 355 24.59 5.89 7.76
N ASP A 356 25.54 6.62 7.18
CA ASP A 356 26.34 7.61 7.90
C ASP A 356 25.39 8.55 8.67
N PRO A 357 25.65 8.83 9.95
CA PRO A 357 24.83 9.76 10.70
C PRO A 357 24.87 11.11 10.01
N LEU A 358 23.68 11.64 9.68
CA LEU A 358 23.49 13.01 9.24
C LEU A 358 24.19 13.93 10.25
N GLU A 359 25.32 14.51 9.84
CA GLU A 359 25.94 15.58 10.60
C GLU A 359 24.93 16.71 10.79
N SER A 360 24.88 17.17 12.04
CA SER A 360 23.99 18.14 12.70
C SER A 360 23.58 19.37 11.91
#